data_AF-A0A0E3ZLW7-F1
#
_entry.id   AF-A0A0E3ZLW7-F1
#
_cell.length_a   1.000
_cell.length_b   1.000
_cell.length_c   1.000
_cell.angle_alpha   90.00
_cell.angle_beta   90.00
_cell.angle_gamma   90.00
#
_symmetry.space_group_name_H-M   'P 1'
#
loop_
_entity.id
_entity.type
_entity.pdbx_description
1 polymer ?
#
loop_
_entity_poly.entity_id
_entity_poly.type
_entity_poly.pdbx_seq_one_letter_code
_entity_poly.pdbx_strand_id
1 'polypeptide(L)'
;MFSKITKKAIQISLLILIGSLVACAGTSSKTNQLSLGMSKSDAIAAMGDPITSRAVDGTEYLVYKLTPGTGVGKGVGCAFIGFATFGAAYAIDDDCTGGKPFEFFLQFKDSKLVSYGRVGDFDSTKNPTININKKVIAQ
;
A
#
# COMPACT_ATOMS: atom_id res chain seq x y z
N MET A 1 -48.42 7.12 22.07
CA MET A 1 -47.62 7.74 20.98
C MET A 1 -46.11 7.61 21.23
N PHE A 2 -45.63 7.75 22.47
CA PHE A 2 -44.21 7.63 22.87
C PHE A 2 -43.51 6.30 22.52
N SER A 3 -44.21 5.15 22.55
CA SER A 3 -43.62 3.83 22.22
C SER A 3 -43.17 3.68 20.75
N LYS A 4 -43.80 4.40 19.81
CA LYS A 4 -43.41 4.36 18.38
C LYS A 4 -42.13 5.15 18.13
N ILE A 5 -41.91 6.22 18.91
CA ILE A 5 -40.75 7.11 18.80
C ILE A 5 -39.50 6.41 19.33
N THR A 6 -39.60 5.71 20.48
CA THR A 6 -38.48 4.92 21.02
C THR A 6 -38.09 3.75 20.12
N LYS A 7 -39.06 3.03 19.52
CA LYS A 7 -38.75 1.97 18.55
C LYS A 7 -38.07 2.49 17.28
N LYS A 8 -38.51 3.64 16.75
CA LYS A 8 -37.84 4.30 15.61
C LYS A 8 -36.44 4.79 15.96
N ALA A 9 -36.25 5.37 17.15
CA ALA A 9 -34.93 5.82 17.62
C ALA A 9 -33.96 4.64 17.82
N ILE A 10 -34.43 3.52 18.36
CA ILE A 10 -33.63 2.29 18.50
C ILE A 10 -33.28 1.70 17.12
N GLN A 11 -34.23 1.68 16.17
CA GLN A 11 -33.97 1.25 14.79
C GLN A 11 -32.96 2.14 14.06
N ILE A 12 -33.06 3.47 14.23
CA ILE A 12 -32.12 4.43 13.63
C ILE A 12 -30.72 4.27 14.27
N SER A 13 -30.64 4.11 15.59
CA SER A 13 -29.37 3.86 16.29
C SER A 13 -28.71 2.55 15.84
N LEU A 14 -29.50 1.49 15.65
CA LEU A 14 -29.01 0.20 15.13
C LEU A 14 -28.52 0.30 13.69
N LEU A 15 -29.19 1.09 12.83
CA LEU A 15 -28.74 1.34 11.45
C LEU A 15 -27.45 2.16 11.40
N ILE A 16 -27.28 3.15 12.29
CA ILE A 16 -26.05 3.94 12.41
C ILE A 16 -24.88 3.06 12.87
N LEU A 17 -25.11 2.16 13.82
CA LEU A 17 -24.09 1.24 14.33
C LEU A 17 -23.66 0.21 13.29
N ILE A 18 -24.57 -0.28 12.43
CA ILE A 18 -24.22 -1.21 11.35
C ILE A 18 -23.43 -0.50 10.24
N GLY A 19 -23.70 0.78 9.98
CA GLY A 19 -22.98 1.59 9.00
C GLY A 19 -21.51 1.85 9.33
N SER A 20 -21.13 1.87 10.61
CA SER A 20 -19.75 2.16 11.02
C SER A 20 -18.79 0.98 10.89
N LEU A 21 -19.27 -0.28 10.86
CA LEU A 21 -18.39 -1.46 10.71
C LEU A 21 -17.86 -1.65 9.28
N VAL A 22 -18.49 -1.04 8.26
CA VAL A 22 -18.02 -1.11 6.86
C VAL A 22 -16.77 -0.24 6.64
N ALA A 23 -16.43 0.66 7.58
CA ALA A 23 -15.29 1.57 7.46
C ALA A 23 -13.93 0.93 7.80
N CYS A 24 -13.90 -0.28 8.39
CA CYS A 24 -12.64 -0.91 8.83
C CYS A 24 -12.10 -2.00 7.88
N ALA A 25 -12.77 -2.26 6.75
CA ALA A 25 -12.33 -3.27 5.80
C ALA A 25 -11.33 -2.71 4.76
N GLY A 26 -10.09 -2.53 5.20
CA GLY A 26 -8.90 -2.99 4.48
C GLY A 26 -8.50 -2.29 3.18
N THR A 27 -7.52 -1.38 3.27
CA THR A 27 -6.62 -1.13 2.12
C THR A 27 -5.45 -2.10 2.22
N SER A 28 -5.58 -3.29 1.65
CA SER A 28 -4.45 -4.21 1.54
C SER A 28 -3.59 -3.79 0.35
N SER A 29 -2.42 -3.21 0.62
CA SER A 29 -1.42 -2.93 -0.41
C SER A 29 -0.86 -4.26 -0.93
N LYS A 30 -0.88 -4.47 -2.26
CA LYS A 30 -0.35 -5.71 -2.89
C LYS A 30 1.10 -6.03 -2.47
N THR A 31 1.85 -5.01 -2.09
CA THR A 31 3.22 -5.13 -1.56
C THR A 31 3.31 -5.82 -0.20
N ASN A 32 2.24 -5.89 0.59
CA ASN A 32 2.21 -6.59 1.88
C ASN A 32 2.25 -8.13 1.73
N GLN A 33 2.04 -8.64 0.51
CA GLN A 33 2.11 -10.07 0.21
C GLN A 33 3.51 -10.51 -0.21
N LEU A 34 4.47 -9.59 -0.31
CA LEU A 34 5.86 -9.91 -0.63
C LEU A 34 6.61 -10.29 0.65
N SER A 35 7.48 -11.30 0.54
CA SER A 35 8.35 -11.74 1.64
C SER A 35 9.74 -12.05 1.10
N LEU A 36 10.77 -11.73 1.88
CA LEU A 36 12.14 -12.10 1.55
C LEU A 36 12.27 -13.62 1.42
N GLY A 37 13.03 -14.08 0.44
CA GLY A 37 13.18 -15.50 0.12
C GLY A 37 12.11 -16.09 -0.79
N MET A 38 11.07 -15.32 -1.14
CA MET A 38 10.00 -15.75 -2.06
C MET A 38 10.55 -16.07 -3.46
N SER A 39 9.93 -17.05 -4.11
CA SER A 39 10.29 -17.41 -5.49
C SER A 39 9.76 -16.37 -6.50
N LYS A 40 10.36 -16.33 -7.69
CA LYS A 40 9.91 -15.45 -8.77
C LYS A 40 8.45 -15.67 -9.14
N SER A 41 8.00 -16.93 -9.21
CA SER A 41 6.63 -17.27 -9.57
C SER A 41 5.63 -16.79 -8.53
N ASP A 42 5.94 -16.92 -7.24
CA ASP A 42 5.05 -16.49 -6.16
C ASP A 42 4.92 -14.97 -6.12
N ALA A 43 6.04 -14.26 -6.37
CA ALA A 43 6.04 -12.81 -6.44
C ALA A 43 5.22 -12.28 -7.63
N ILE A 44 5.32 -12.94 -8.80
CA ILE A 44 4.50 -12.61 -9.98
C ILE A 44 3.03 -12.96 -9.73
N ALA A 45 2.74 -14.07 -9.04
CA ALA A 45 1.37 -14.41 -8.66
C ALA A 45 0.74 -13.36 -7.72
N ALA A 46 1.53 -12.79 -6.81
CA ALA A 46 1.08 -11.76 -5.89
C ALA A 46 0.97 -10.36 -6.54
N MET A 47 1.95 -9.97 -7.38
CA MET A 47 2.07 -8.61 -7.92
C MET A 47 1.46 -8.45 -9.32
N GLY A 48 1.39 -9.52 -10.11
CA GLY A 48 1.02 -9.52 -11.53
C GLY A 48 2.23 -9.46 -12.46
N ASP A 49 1.98 -9.07 -13.71
CA ASP A 49 3.04 -9.00 -14.73
C ASP A 49 3.91 -7.74 -14.56
N PRO A 50 5.26 -7.88 -14.59
CA PRO A 50 6.18 -6.76 -14.53
C PRO A 50 6.19 -5.96 -15.84
N ILE A 51 6.46 -4.66 -15.76
CA ILE A 51 6.64 -3.82 -16.96
C ILE A 51 7.96 -4.15 -17.68
N THR A 52 8.99 -4.46 -16.90
CA THR A 52 10.30 -4.84 -17.43
C THR A 52 10.97 -5.82 -16.49
N SER A 53 11.66 -6.80 -17.07
CA SER A 53 12.60 -7.67 -16.37
C SER A 53 14.01 -7.41 -16.88
N ARG A 54 14.99 -7.36 -15.98
CA ARG A 54 16.41 -7.22 -16.32
C ARG A 54 17.22 -8.22 -15.52
N ALA A 55 18.15 -8.93 -16.15
CA ALA A 55 19.08 -9.80 -15.46
C ALA A 55 20.50 -9.23 -15.66
N VAL A 56 21.20 -8.95 -14.57
CA VAL A 56 22.58 -8.45 -14.59
C VAL A 56 23.37 -9.26 -13.56
N ASP A 57 24.41 -9.95 -14.01
CA ASP A 57 25.41 -10.63 -13.15
C ASP A 57 24.78 -11.54 -12.07
N GLY A 58 23.89 -12.46 -12.50
CA GLY A 58 23.20 -13.38 -11.59
C GLY A 58 22.13 -12.75 -10.69
N THR A 59 21.87 -11.45 -10.85
CA THR A 59 20.82 -10.70 -10.15
C THR A 59 19.71 -10.31 -11.12
N GLU A 60 18.49 -10.71 -10.83
CA GLU A 60 17.30 -10.37 -11.63
C GLU A 60 16.51 -9.24 -10.97
N TYR A 61 16.07 -8.28 -11.77
CA TYR A 61 15.24 -7.15 -11.37
C TYR A 61 13.91 -7.22 -12.12
N LEU A 62 12.81 -7.20 -11.37
CA LEU A 62 11.47 -7.01 -11.90
C LEU A 62 11.01 -5.62 -11.51
N VAL A 63 10.64 -4.81 -12.50
CA VAL A 63 10.12 -3.46 -12.26
C VAL A 63 8.62 -3.47 -12.53
N TYR A 64 7.88 -2.81 -11.65
CA TYR A 64 6.43 -2.65 -11.69
C TYR A 64 6.09 -1.16 -11.67
N LYS A 65 5.06 -0.77 -12.41
CA LYS A 65 4.48 0.57 -12.32
C LYS A 65 3.24 0.49 -11.44
N LEU A 66 3.37 0.98 -10.21
CA LEU A 66 2.29 0.94 -9.22
C LEU A 66 1.61 2.31 -9.14
N THR A 67 0.29 2.32 -9.26
CA THR A 67 -0.51 3.48 -8.90
C THR A 67 -0.84 3.38 -7.41
N PRO A 68 -0.59 4.44 -6.60
CA PRO A 68 -0.98 4.44 -5.21
C PRO A 68 -2.50 4.20 -5.11
N GLY A 69 -2.87 3.16 -4.35
CA GLY A 69 -4.27 2.83 -4.15
C GLY A 69 -4.99 3.93 -3.39
N THR A 70 -6.11 4.40 -3.91
CA THR A 70 -7.10 5.13 -3.14
C THR A 70 -7.86 4.10 -2.30
N GLY A 71 -7.36 3.83 -1.10
CA GLY A 71 -8.07 2.99 -0.15
C GLY A 71 -9.51 3.46 0.06
N VAL A 72 -10.42 2.56 0.43
CA VAL A 72 -11.85 2.91 0.61
C VAL A 72 -12.02 4.05 1.63
N GLY A 73 -11.22 4.05 2.70
CA GLY A 73 -11.18 5.15 3.67
C GLY A 73 -10.70 6.48 3.10
N LYS A 74 -9.75 6.44 2.15
CA LYS A 74 -9.26 7.64 1.45
C LYS A 74 -10.30 8.17 0.47
N GLY A 75 -10.97 7.28 -0.28
CA GLY A 75 -12.05 7.65 -1.20
C GLY A 75 -13.25 8.30 -0.50
N VAL A 76 -13.71 7.73 0.63
CA VAL A 76 -14.81 8.32 1.42
C VAL A 76 -14.38 9.64 2.06
N GLY A 77 -13.15 9.73 2.58
CA GLY A 77 -12.59 10.97 3.13
C GLY A 77 -12.55 12.09 2.07
N CYS A 78 -12.06 11.79 0.87
CA CYS A 78 -12.03 12.73 -0.25
C CYS A 78 -13.42 13.14 -0.74
N ALA A 79 -14.39 12.22 -0.75
CA ALA A 79 -15.77 12.55 -1.09
C ALA A 79 -16.38 13.54 -0.08
N PHE A 80 -16.15 13.31 1.22
CA PHE A 80 -16.67 14.19 2.27
C PHE A 80 -15.99 15.56 2.29
N ILE A 81 -14.65 15.61 2.26
CA ILE A 81 -13.89 16.86 2.20
C ILE A 81 -14.19 17.59 0.89
N GLY A 82 -14.27 16.89 -0.23
CA GLY A 82 -14.69 17.43 -1.51
C GLY A 82 -16.07 18.07 -1.45
N PHE A 83 -17.05 17.42 -0.82
CA PHE A 83 -18.36 18.03 -0.61
C PHE A 83 -18.28 19.28 0.29
N ALA A 84 -17.58 19.19 1.42
CA ALA A 84 -17.45 20.28 2.40
C ALA A 84 -16.70 21.51 1.85
N THR A 85 -15.79 21.29 0.90
CA THR A 85 -14.96 22.33 0.27
C THR A 85 -15.42 22.70 -1.14
N PHE A 86 -16.63 22.31 -1.54
CA PHE A 86 -17.20 22.57 -2.87
C PHE A 86 -16.26 22.16 -4.02
N GLY A 87 -15.60 21.01 -3.86
CA GLY A 87 -14.68 20.44 -4.84
C GLY A 87 -13.25 20.94 -4.74
N ALA A 88 -12.94 21.94 -3.89
CA ALA A 88 -11.58 22.45 -3.77
C ALA A 88 -10.58 21.39 -3.27
N ALA A 89 -11.02 20.43 -2.46
CA ALA A 89 -10.21 19.28 -2.03
C ALA A 89 -9.53 18.54 -3.20
N TYR A 90 -10.23 18.38 -4.33
CA TYR A 90 -9.68 17.70 -5.51
C TYR A 90 -8.62 18.53 -6.25
N ALA A 91 -8.44 19.80 -5.90
CA ALA A 91 -7.41 20.67 -6.46
C ALA A 91 -6.22 20.91 -5.50
N ILE A 92 -6.39 20.62 -4.20
CA ILE A 92 -5.38 20.90 -3.16
C ILE A 92 -4.74 19.63 -2.58
N ASP A 93 -5.44 18.50 -2.64
CA ASP A 93 -4.95 17.22 -2.13
C ASP A 93 -4.65 16.26 -3.30
N ASP A 94 -3.38 16.11 -3.66
CA ASP A 94 -2.88 15.12 -4.65
C ASP A 94 -3.27 13.67 -4.28
N ASP A 95 -3.61 13.48 -3.01
CA ASP A 95 -4.07 12.25 -2.42
C ASP A 95 -5.50 11.86 -2.81
N CYS A 96 -6.32 12.83 -3.23
CA CYS A 96 -7.71 12.67 -3.66
C CYS A 96 -7.89 12.52 -5.17
N THR A 97 -6.88 12.85 -5.96
CA THR A 97 -6.87 12.70 -7.42
C THR A 97 -6.28 11.36 -7.90
N GLY A 98 -5.82 10.53 -6.96
CA GLY A 98 -5.06 9.32 -7.25
C GLY A 98 -3.62 9.71 -7.52
N GLY A 99 -2.76 9.54 -6.49
CA GLY A 99 -1.37 9.99 -6.55
C GLY A 99 -0.61 9.46 -7.77
N LYS A 100 0.52 10.11 -8.08
CA LYS A 100 1.31 9.78 -9.27
C LYS A 100 1.78 8.31 -9.24
N PRO A 101 1.71 7.60 -10.39
CA PRO A 101 2.28 6.26 -10.47
C PRO A 101 3.77 6.32 -10.19
N PHE A 102 4.26 5.34 -9.44
CA PHE A 102 5.66 5.20 -9.08
C PHE A 102 6.20 3.84 -9.52
N GLU A 103 7.50 3.78 -9.75
CA GLU A 103 8.16 2.53 -10.09
C GLU A 103 8.55 1.79 -8.80
N PHE A 104 8.32 0.49 -8.79
CA PHE A 104 8.63 -0.41 -7.69
C PHE A 104 9.45 -1.57 -8.22
N PHE A 105 10.58 -1.87 -7.58
CA PHE A 105 11.48 -2.94 -8.00
C PHE A 105 11.43 -4.12 -7.04
N LEU A 106 11.60 -5.31 -7.58
CA LEU A 106 11.91 -6.54 -6.86
C LEU A 106 13.26 -7.04 -7.37
N GLN A 107 14.17 -7.36 -6.46
CA GLN A 107 15.49 -7.89 -6.73
C GLN A 107 15.56 -9.35 -6.31
N PHE A 108 15.94 -10.22 -7.24
CA PHE A 108 16.15 -11.63 -7.03
C PHE A 108 17.62 -11.97 -7.18
N LYS A 109 18.13 -12.79 -6.27
CA LYS A 109 19.45 -13.41 -6.36
C LYS A 109 19.28 -14.90 -6.13
N ASP A 110 19.90 -15.73 -6.97
CA ASP A 110 19.77 -17.19 -6.88
C ASP A 110 18.29 -17.64 -6.86
N SER A 111 17.45 -17.00 -7.69
CA SER A 111 16.00 -17.22 -7.82
C SER A 111 15.15 -16.91 -6.57
N LYS A 112 15.71 -16.23 -5.57
CA LYS A 112 15.02 -15.81 -4.34
C LYS A 112 14.92 -14.30 -4.24
N LEU A 113 13.79 -13.78 -3.76
CA LEU A 113 13.59 -12.35 -3.53
C LEU A 113 14.50 -11.87 -2.39
N VAL A 114 15.47 -11.00 -2.68
CA VAL A 114 16.45 -10.48 -1.71
C VAL A 114 16.12 -9.07 -1.26
N SER A 115 15.51 -8.27 -2.14
CA SER A 115 15.15 -6.88 -1.83
C SER A 115 13.95 -6.45 -2.68
N TYR A 116 13.16 -5.51 -2.18
CA TYR A 116 12.10 -4.86 -2.94
C TYR A 116 11.83 -3.46 -2.38
N GLY A 117 11.37 -2.53 -3.21
CA GLY A 117 11.13 -1.16 -2.78
C GLY A 117 10.77 -0.21 -3.90
N ARG A 118 10.58 1.08 -3.57
CA ARG A 118 10.40 2.13 -4.58
C ARG A 118 11.72 2.39 -5.29
N VAL A 119 11.67 2.54 -6.61
CA VAL A 119 12.83 2.97 -7.40
C VAL A 119 13.20 4.39 -6.96
N GLY A 120 14.45 4.59 -6.57
CA GLY A 120 14.96 5.87 -6.06
C GLY A 120 15.07 5.97 -4.53
N ASP A 121 14.49 5.04 -3.78
CA ASP A 121 14.62 5.03 -2.29
C ASP A 121 16.02 4.59 -1.83
N PHE A 122 16.76 3.91 -2.72
CA PHE A 122 18.18 3.59 -2.55
C PHE A 122 19.04 4.64 -3.23
N ASP A 123 19.23 5.77 -2.54
CA ASP A 123 20.27 6.73 -2.90
C ASP A 123 21.65 6.14 -2.53
N SER A 124 22.36 5.60 -3.53
CA SER A 124 23.70 5.01 -3.36
C SER A 124 24.77 6.04 -2.98
N THR A 125 24.43 7.34 -2.94
CA THR A 125 25.32 8.39 -2.40
C THR A 125 25.29 8.45 -0.88
N LYS A 126 24.36 7.74 -0.22
CA LYS A 126 24.28 7.63 1.23
C LYS A 126 24.90 6.31 1.68
N ASN A 127 25.87 6.42 2.60
CA ASN A 127 26.60 5.28 3.14
C ASN A 127 25.64 4.29 3.82
N PRO A 128 25.52 3.03 3.34
CA PRO A 128 24.70 2.01 3.98
C PRO A 128 25.38 1.57 5.28
N THR A 129 25.18 2.33 6.34
CA THR A 129 25.57 1.93 7.70
C THR A 129 24.32 1.28 8.28
N ILE A 130 24.24 -0.05 8.43
CA ILE A 130 24.71 -0.78 9.61
C ILE A 130 24.76 -2.27 9.25
N ASN A 131 25.89 -2.93 9.54
CA ASN A 131 26.05 -4.37 9.40
C ASN A 131 25.62 -5.06 10.70
N ILE A 132 24.41 -5.63 10.73
CA ILE A 132 23.84 -6.36 11.88
C ILE A 132 24.53 -7.70 12.18
N ASN A 133 25.49 -8.12 11.34
CA ASN A 133 26.18 -9.41 11.45
C ASN A 133 27.66 -9.30 11.84
N LYS A 134 28.17 -8.11 12.21
CA LYS A 134 29.47 -8.05 12.90
C LYS A 134 29.27 -8.48 14.35
N LYS A 135 29.15 -9.79 14.51
CA LYS A 135 29.23 -10.53 15.77
C LYS A 135 30.40 -9.93 16.57
N VAL A 136 30.10 -9.20 17.65
CA VAL A 136 31.09 -8.86 18.67
C VAL A 136 31.41 -10.17 19.39
N ILE A 137 32.25 -10.99 18.78
CA ILE A 137 33.14 -11.89 19.50
C ILE A 137 34.45 -11.12 19.57
N ALA A 138 34.59 -10.31 20.62
CA ALA A 138 35.90 -9.97 21.13
C ALA A 138 36.31 -11.13 22.04
N GLN A 139 37.42 -11.78 21.69
CA GLN A 139 38.20 -12.64 22.58
C GLN A 139 38.86 -11.81 23.67
#